data_AF-A0A6P0C616-F1
#
_entry.id   AF-A0A6P0C616-F1
#
_cell.length_a   1.000
_cell.length_b   1.000
_cell.length_c   1.000
_cell.angle_alpha   90.00
_cell.angle_beta   90.00
_cell.angle_gamma   90.00
#
_symmetry.space_group_name_H-M   'P 1'
#
loop_
_entity.id
_entity.type
_entity.pdbx_description
1 polymer ?
#
loop_
_entity_poly.entity_id
_entity_poly.type
_entity_poly.pdbx_seq_one_letter_code
_entity_poly.pdbx_strand_id
1 'polypeptide(L)'
;MVDVLNDVSTDIDARCKKFISGLERRCAKLHVETKQLIEKQQASGGLRAKANAFPSGLKVRISPNQKANFRTPKQQADSLTKRSKTCWSAHMSDKARHINIKSDDVKGWQAGLSGFTADKWHKELFKGVFVMAMKDAGLVNWLDKPAWGEGDEFHLQLEGAYKRTAIAKKRELACVEEYLRLTRKKGKKKNVDFEKKPRHQKLLKKASKNTGIKLD
;
A
#
# COMPACT_ATOMS: atom_id res chain seq x y z
N MET A 1 -5.62 11.81 -27.87
CA MET A 1 -6.19 12.33 -26.60
C MET A 1 -6.25 11.17 -25.62
N VAL A 2 -5.60 11.28 -24.46
CA VAL A 2 -5.70 10.27 -23.40
C VAL A 2 -6.97 10.60 -22.63
N ASP A 3 -8.03 9.83 -22.85
CA ASP A 3 -9.24 9.91 -22.02
C ASP A 3 -8.87 9.55 -20.58
N VAL A 4 -8.53 10.56 -19.80
CA VAL A 4 -8.53 10.50 -18.34
C VAL A 4 -10.00 10.40 -17.96
N LEU A 5 -10.55 9.18 -17.99
CA LEU A 5 -11.84 8.87 -17.40
C LEU A 5 -11.73 9.17 -15.90
N ASN A 6 -11.92 10.43 -15.51
CA ASN A 6 -11.87 10.92 -14.14
C ASN A 6 -12.97 10.21 -13.35
N ASP A 7 -12.60 9.17 -12.61
CA ASP A 7 -13.29 8.83 -11.37
C ASP A 7 -12.87 9.96 -10.42
N VAL A 8 -13.75 10.95 -10.28
CA VAL A 8 -13.53 12.26 -9.67
C VAL A 8 -12.76 12.09 -8.36
N SER A 9 -11.67 12.86 -8.22
CA SER A 9 -10.86 13.13 -7.02
C SER A 9 -11.55 12.67 -5.74
N THR A 10 -11.37 11.41 -5.39
CA THR A 10 -11.76 10.95 -4.07
C THR A 10 -10.81 11.55 -3.05
N ASP A 11 -11.28 11.85 -1.86
CA ASP A 11 -10.54 12.53 -0.79
C ASP A 11 -9.39 11.70 -0.17
N ILE A 12 -8.77 10.81 -0.95
CA ILE A 12 -7.69 9.94 -0.48
C ILE A 12 -6.50 10.77 0.03
N ASP A 13 -6.14 11.87 -0.64
CA ASP A 13 -5.02 12.69 -0.21
C ASP A 13 -5.30 13.43 1.11
N ALA A 14 -6.48 14.01 1.31
CA ALA A 14 -6.77 14.65 2.60
C ALA A 14 -6.98 13.62 3.72
N ARG A 15 -7.55 12.45 3.42
CA ARG A 15 -7.60 11.34 4.39
C ARG A 15 -6.21 10.83 4.75
N CYS A 16 -5.31 10.67 3.79
CA CYS A 16 -3.92 10.32 4.07
C CYS A 16 -3.20 11.41 4.88
N LYS A 17 -3.45 12.70 4.64
CA LYS A 17 -2.93 13.79 5.48
C LYS A 17 -3.48 13.71 6.91
N LYS A 18 -4.79 13.48 7.09
CA LYS A 18 -5.41 13.28 8.40
C LYS A 18 -4.81 12.09 9.14
N PHE A 19 -4.60 10.98 8.43
CA PHE A 19 -3.92 9.79 8.93
C PHE A 19 -2.50 10.12 9.39
N ILE A 20 -1.70 10.80 8.56
CA ILE A 20 -0.31 11.16 8.84
C ILE A 20 -0.23 11.95 10.15
N SER A 21 -1.00 13.04 10.26
CA SER A 21 -1.00 13.87 11.47
C SER A 21 -1.51 13.10 12.70
N GLY A 22 -2.48 12.20 12.53
CA GLY A 22 -2.96 11.33 13.59
C GLY A 22 -1.91 10.33 14.07
N LEU A 23 -1.20 9.70 13.14
CA LEU A 23 -0.15 8.72 13.43
C LEU A 23 1.04 9.38 14.11
N GLU A 24 1.54 10.50 13.59
CA GLU A 24 2.67 11.23 14.17
C GLU A 24 2.40 11.63 15.62
N ARG A 25 1.20 12.20 15.91
CA ARG A 25 0.79 12.53 17.29
C ARG A 25 0.75 11.30 18.20
N ARG A 26 0.18 10.19 17.72
CA ARG A 26 0.07 8.95 18.50
C ARG A 26 1.44 8.33 18.77
N CYS A 27 2.35 8.34 17.80
CA CYS A 27 3.72 7.87 17.97
C CYS A 27 4.53 8.76 18.92
N ALA A 28 4.37 10.10 18.86
CA ALA A 28 5.00 11.00 19.82
C ALA A 28 4.52 10.73 21.25
N LYS A 29 3.20 10.49 21.43
CA LYS A 29 2.64 10.07 22.71
C LYS A 29 3.20 8.73 23.19
N LEU A 30 3.28 7.72 22.31
CA LEU A 30 3.90 6.43 22.63
C LEU A 30 5.36 6.56 23.07
N HIS A 31 6.14 7.43 22.43
CA HIS A 31 7.52 7.69 22.84
C HIS A 31 7.60 8.18 24.29
N VAL A 32 6.80 9.18 24.65
CA VAL A 32 6.76 9.72 26.03
C VAL A 32 6.30 8.65 27.03
N GLU A 33 5.22 7.92 26.73
CA GLU A 33 4.67 6.90 27.63
C GLU A 33 5.64 5.74 27.85
N THR A 34 6.29 5.25 26.79
CA THR A 34 7.28 4.17 26.90
C THR A 34 8.53 4.61 27.64
N LYS A 35 8.99 5.86 27.44
CA LYS A 35 10.09 6.44 28.21
C LYS A 35 9.78 6.50 29.71
N GLN A 36 8.63 7.04 30.08
CA GLN A 36 8.19 7.11 31.49
C GLN A 36 8.04 5.73 32.12
N LEU A 37 7.53 4.74 31.37
CA LEU A 37 7.42 3.36 31.85
C LEU A 37 8.80 2.75 32.17
N ILE A 38 9.78 2.99 31.30
CA ILE A 38 11.15 2.50 31.49
C ILE A 38 11.80 3.17 32.70
N GLU A 39 11.69 4.49 32.84
CA GLU A 39 12.22 5.25 33.98
C GLU A 39 11.63 4.75 35.32
N LYS A 40 10.32 4.49 35.37
CA LYS A 40 9.66 3.92 36.56
C LYS A 40 10.16 2.51 36.89
N GLN A 41 10.34 1.66 35.88
CA GLN A 41 10.84 0.28 36.08
C GLN A 41 12.29 0.25 36.56
N GLN A 42 13.14 1.17 36.06
CA GLN A 42 14.51 1.33 36.51
C GLN A 42 14.57 1.81 37.96
N ALA A 43 13.74 2.80 38.33
CA ALA A 43 13.66 3.32 39.70
C ALA A 43 13.18 2.26 40.70
N SER A 44 12.33 1.32 40.30
CA SER A 44 11.81 0.26 41.17
C SER A 44 12.70 -0.98 41.28
N GLY A 45 13.96 -0.93 40.80
CA GLY A 45 14.88 -2.09 40.80
C GLY A 45 14.45 -3.23 39.89
N GLY A 46 13.46 -3.00 39.01
CA GLY A 46 12.96 -3.98 38.06
C GLY A 46 13.93 -4.13 36.90
N LEU A 47 14.75 -5.18 36.94
CA LEU A 47 15.66 -5.57 35.86
C LEU A 47 14.90 -5.81 34.54
N ARG A 48 14.77 -4.77 33.71
CA ARG A 48 14.70 -4.88 32.25
C ARG A 48 15.84 -4.08 31.64
N ALA A 49 17.04 -4.64 31.74
CA ALA A 49 18.29 -4.06 31.22
C ALA A 49 18.35 -3.90 29.68
N LYS A 50 17.23 -3.97 28.94
CA LYS A 50 17.21 -3.94 27.47
C LYS A 50 15.96 -3.28 26.82
N ALA A 51 15.06 -2.67 27.59
CA ALA A 51 13.89 -2.01 27.00
C ALA A 51 14.27 -0.60 26.53
N ASN A 52 14.14 -0.34 25.23
CA ASN A 52 14.30 0.99 24.65
C ASN A 52 12.94 1.68 24.54
N ALA A 53 12.93 3.01 24.71
CA ALA A 53 11.73 3.80 24.40
C ALA A 53 11.33 3.61 22.93
N PHE A 54 10.05 3.77 22.63
CA PHE A 54 9.55 3.76 21.27
C PHE A 54 10.27 4.85 20.44
N PRO A 55 10.54 4.66 19.13
CA PRO A 55 11.31 5.62 18.35
C PRO A 55 10.78 7.06 18.41
N SER A 56 11.71 8.01 18.52
CA SER A 56 11.40 9.45 18.62
C SER A 56 11.43 10.14 17.24
N GLY A 57 10.89 11.35 17.17
CA GLY A 57 10.97 12.20 15.97
C GLY A 57 10.29 11.60 14.73
N LEU A 58 9.27 10.76 14.91
CA LEU A 58 8.62 10.07 13.81
C LEU A 58 7.96 11.06 12.84
N LYS A 59 8.35 10.96 11.57
CA LYS A 59 7.81 11.72 10.43
C LYS A 59 7.21 10.77 9.41
N VAL A 60 6.05 11.12 8.87
CA VAL A 60 5.34 10.34 7.87
C VAL A 60 5.04 11.20 6.66
N ARG A 61 5.15 10.62 5.47
CA ARG A 61 4.73 11.29 4.23
C ARG A 61 4.07 10.31 3.28
N ILE A 62 3.23 10.83 2.39
CA ILE A 62 2.83 10.08 1.19
C ILE A 62 4.09 9.81 0.36
N SER A 63 4.22 8.59 -0.15
CA SER A 63 5.37 8.15 -0.92
C SER A 63 5.58 9.09 -2.12
N PRO A 64 6.80 9.58 -2.39
CA PRO A 64 7.05 10.41 -3.58
C PRO A 64 7.04 9.57 -4.87
N ASN A 65 7.03 8.24 -4.76
CA ASN A 65 7.00 7.36 -5.92
C ASN A 65 5.60 7.37 -6.54
N GLN A 66 5.49 7.93 -7.74
CA GLN A 66 4.21 8.00 -8.47
C GLN A 66 3.51 6.63 -8.55
N LYS A 67 4.25 5.55 -8.85
CA LYS A 67 3.68 4.19 -8.99
C LYS A 67 3.12 3.63 -7.67
N ALA A 68 3.45 4.24 -6.55
CA ALA A 68 2.99 3.90 -5.21
C ALA A 68 1.75 4.70 -4.78
N ASN A 69 1.29 5.63 -5.62
CA ASN A 69 0.08 6.44 -5.38
C ASN A 69 -0.94 6.32 -6.50
N PHE A 70 -0.44 6.24 -7.73
CA PHE A 70 -1.27 6.10 -8.91
C PHE A 70 -0.59 5.21 -9.94
N ARG A 71 -1.39 4.43 -10.65
CA ARG A 71 -0.87 3.57 -11.70
C ARG A 71 -1.79 3.56 -12.91
N THR A 72 -1.21 3.84 -14.07
CA THR A 72 -1.91 3.65 -15.34
C THR A 72 -2.05 2.15 -15.66
N PRO A 73 -3.01 1.75 -16.51
CA PRO A 73 -3.10 0.38 -17.01
C PRO A 73 -1.78 -0.13 -17.60
N LYS A 74 -1.04 0.72 -18.32
CA LYS A 74 0.27 0.36 -18.89
C LYS A 74 1.33 0.05 -17.84
N GLN A 75 1.42 0.88 -16.80
CA GLN A 75 2.36 0.64 -15.70
C GLN A 75 1.96 -0.60 -14.89
N GLN A 76 0.66 -0.89 -14.74
CA GLN A 76 0.21 -2.12 -14.08
C GLN A 76 0.56 -3.35 -14.92
N ALA A 77 0.38 -3.30 -16.23
CA ALA A 77 0.75 -4.37 -17.15
C ALA A 77 2.26 -4.66 -17.09
N ASP A 78 3.11 -3.63 -17.11
CA ASP A 78 4.57 -3.79 -16.91
C ASP A 78 4.86 -4.44 -15.55
N SER A 79 4.19 -4.00 -14.48
CA SER A 79 4.35 -4.62 -13.16
C SER A 79 3.88 -6.08 -13.14
N LEU A 80 2.91 -6.47 -13.95
CA LEU A 80 2.41 -7.85 -14.07
C LEU A 80 3.44 -8.77 -14.72
N THR A 81 4.26 -8.25 -15.63
CA THR A 81 5.40 -9.01 -16.21
C THR A 81 6.57 -9.22 -15.23
N LYS A 82 6.50 -8.61 -14.03
CA LYS A 82 7.59 -8.61 -13.03
C LYS A 82 7.17 -9.20 -11.69
N ARG A 83 6.24 -8.55 -10.98
CA ARG A 83 5.91 -8.83 -9.57
C ARG A 83 4.43 -8.78 -9.21
N SER A 84 3.58 -8.11 -10.00
CA SER A 84 2.15 -8.02 -9.70
C SER A 84 1.47 -9.37 -9.94
N LYS A 85 0.37 -9.63 -9.23
CA LYS A 85 -0.45 -10.85 -9.36
C LYS A 85 -1.82 -10.60 -10.02
N THR A 86 -2.15 -9.34 -10.33
CA THR A 86 -3.47 -8.96 -10.87
C THR A 86 -3.38 -7.69 -11.73
N CYS A 87 -4.34 -7.49 -12.64
CA CYS A 87 -4.46 -6.27 -13.43
C CYS A 87 -5.32 -5.18 -12.79
N TRP A 88 -6.07 -5.47 -11.71
CA TRP A 88 -6.86 -4.46 -11.01
C TRP A 88 -6.23 -4.11 -9.66
N SER A 89 -6.13 -2.82 -9.36
CA SER A 89 -5.58 -2.29 -8.11
C SER A 89 -6.27 -0.96 -7.76
N ALA A 90 -6.43 -0.67 -6.46
CA ALA A 90 -6.91 0.63 -5.98
C ALA A 90 -6.05 1.82 -6.48
N HIS A 91 -4.75 1.61 -6.70
CA HIS A 91 -3.85 2.59 -7.33
C HIS A 91 -4.28 2.97 -8.75
N MET A 92 -4.98 2.08 -9.46
CA MET A 92 -5.53 2.36 -10.79
C MET A 92 -6.85 3.10 -10.76
N SER A 93 -7.47 3.33 -9.60
CA SER A 93 -8.64 4.22 -9.44
C SER A 93 -8.31 5.51 -8.71
N ASP A 94 -7.03 5.76 -8.40
CA ASP A 94 -6.61 6.88 -7.55
C ASP A 94 -7.25 6.85 -6.15
N LYS A 95 -7.43 5.64 -5.59
CA LYS A 95 -8.08 5.41 -4.28
C LYS A 95 -7.13 4.82 -3.25
N ALA A 96 -5.83 4.80 -3.53
CA ALA A 96 -4.81 4.26 -2.65
C ALA A 96 -3.55 5.12 -2.66
N ARG A 97 -2.84 5.12 -1.53
CA ARG A 97 -1.52 5.72 -1.35
C ARG A 97 -0.65 4.76 -0.57
N HIS A 98 0.64 4.80 -0.86
CA HIS A 98 1.65 4.29 0.06
C HIS A 98 2.21 5.45 0.87
N ILE A 99 2.56 5.17 2.12
CA ILE A 99 3.31 6.11 2.95
C ILE A 99 4.74 5.64 3.14
N ASN A 100 5.62 6.58 3.47
CA ASN A 100 6.95 6.29 3.97
C ASN A 100 7.10 6.91 5.36
N ILE A 101 7.93 6.29 6.20
CA ILE A 101 8.17 6.71 7.59
C ILE A 101 9.65 6.97 7.79
N LYS A 102 9.98 7.94 8.64
CA LYS A 102 11.33 8.18 9.16
C LYS A 102 11.21 8.39 10.68
N SER A 103 12.22 7.97 11.43
CA SER A 103 12.45 8.41 12.81
C SER A 103 13.90 8.86 12.97
N ASP A 104 14.24 9.38 14.14
CA ASP A 104 15.61 9.79 14.43
C ASP A 104 16.54 8.57 14.59
N ASP A 105 15.98 7.41 14.94
CA ASP A 105 16.70 6.15 15.16
C ASP A 105 17.02 5.37 13.88
N VAL A 106 16.45 5.76 12.73
CA VAL A 106 16.67 5.08 11.45
C VAL A 106 17.11 6.05 10.35
N LYS A 107 18.12 5.63 9.58
CA LYS A 107 18.61 6.43 8.45
C LYS A 107 17.62 6.35 7.29
N GLY A 108 17.13 7.51 6.86
CA GLY A 108 16.33 7.65 5.64
C GLY A 108 14.86 7.29 5.80
N TRP A 109 14.15 7.30 4.67
CA TRP A 109 12.72 7.01 4.61
C TRP A 109 12.49 5.52 4.34
N GLN A 110 11.70 4.90 5.21
CA GLN A 110 11.36 3.48 5.20
C GLN A 110 9.99 3.27 4.54
N ALA A 111 9.90 2.26 3.70
CA ALA A 111 8.66 1.86 3.00
C ALA A 111 8.01 0.60 3.61
N GLY A 112 8.52 0.11 4.74
CA GLY A 112 8.00 -1.03 5.47
C GLY A 112 8.44 -1.02 6.93
N LEU A 113 7.77 -1.83 7.75
CA LEU A 113 7.93 -1.84 9.20
C LEU A 113 9.29 -2.38 9.65
N SER A 114 9.84 -3.34 8.92
CA SER A 114 11.16 -3.95 9.21
C SER A 114 12.31 -2.95 9.13
N GLY A 115 12.20 -1.92 8.28
CA GLY A 115 13.18 -0.85 8.18
C GLY A 115 13.04 0.20 9.29
N PHE A 116 11.91 0.22 10.00
CA PHE A 116 11.62 1.17 11.07
C PHE A 116 12.04 0.67 12.45
N THR A 117 11.76 -0.59 12.78
CA THR A 117 12.22 -1.20 14.05
C THR A 117 12.33 -2.71 13.91
N ALA A 118 13.31 -3.30 14.60
CA ALA A 118 13.46 -4.75 14.73
C ALA A 118 12.70 -5.30 15.95
N ASP A 119 12.46 -4.48 16.98
CA ASP A 119 11.84 -4.89 18.24
C ASP A 119 10.37 -5.26 18.06
N LYS A 120 10.02 -6.49 18.47
CA LYS A 120 8.65 -7.01 18.42
C LYS A 120 7.70 -6.15 19.24
N TRP A 121 8.11 -5.66 20.40
CA TRP A 121 7.25 -4.83 21.24
C TRP A 121 6.90 -3.50 20.55
N HIS A 122 7.91 -2.81 19.99
CA HIS A 122 7.68 -1.60 19.20
C HIS A 122 6.84 -1.86 17.96
N LYS A 123 7.03 -2.98 17.26
CA LYS A 123 6.19 -3.37 16.12
C LYS A 123 4.73 -3.43 16.51
N GLU A 124 4.39 -4.14 17.59
CA GLU A 124 2.99 -4.29 18.01
C GLU A 124 2.37 -2.97 18.48
N LEU A 125 3.11 -2.15 19.23
CA LEU A 125 2.67 -0.79 19.60
C LEU A 125 2.40 0.07 18.35
N PHE A 126 3.32 0.05 17.39
CA PHE A 126 3.19 0.79 16.15
C PHE A 126 1.98 0.32 15.34
N LYS A 127 1.78 -0.99 15.16
CA LYS A 127 0.62 -1.55 14.47
C LYS A 127 -0.68 -1.07 15.10
N GLY A 128 -0.76 -1.02 16.44
CA GLY A 128 -1.92 -0.52 17.16
C GLY A 128 -2.24 0.94 16.84
N VAL A 129 -1.26 1.85 16.94
CA VAL A 129 -1.48 3.28 16.64
C VAL A 129 -1.71 3.55 15.15
N PHE A 130 -1.11 2.76 14.26
CA PHE A 130 -1.37 2.80 12.83
C PHE A 130 -2.83 2.50 12.54
N VAL A 131 -3.35 1.39 13.08
CA VAL A 131 -4.75 0.99 12.88
C VAL A 131 -5.71 2.04 13.45
N MET A 132 -5.41 2.62 14.61
CA MET A 132 -6.22 3.70 15.18
C MET A 132 -6.24 4.94 14.26
N ALA A 133 -5.08 5.42 13.83
CA ALA A 133 -4.99 6.56 12.91
C ALA A 133 -5.71 6.28 11.58
N MET A 134 -5.64 5.04 11.08
CA MET A 134 -6.32 4.60 9.86
C MET A 134 -7.84 4.66 10.00
N LYS A 135 -8.38 4.16 11.12
CA LYS A 135 -9.81 4.25 11.45
C LYS A 135 -10.27 5.70 11.57
N ASP A 136 -9.53 6.54 12.30
CA ASP A 136 -9.87 7.96 12.47
C ASP A 136 -9.91 8.72 11.15
N ALA A 137 -9.06 8.33 10.20
CA ALA A 137 -8.99 8.90 8.86
C ALA A 137 -10.03 8.32 7.88
N GLY A 138 -10.80 7.30 8.28
CA GLY A 138 -11.73 6.60 7.40
C GLY A 138 -11.01 5.91 6.23
N LEU A 139 -9.87 5.28 6.54
CA LEU A 139 -9.06 4.51 5.60
C LEU A 139 -9.09 3.02 5.97
N VAL A 140 -8.69 2.19 5.03
CA VAL A 140 -8.52 0.74 5.22
C VAL A 140 -7.20 0.28 4.57
N ASN A 141 -6.78 -0.95 4.88
CA ASN A 141 -5.60 -1.56 4.29
C ASN A 141 -5.88 -2.11 2.87
N TRP A 142 -4.86 -2.68 2.24
CA TRP A 142 -4.95 -3.30 0.90
C TRP A 142 -5.93 -4.50 0.79
N LEU A 143 -6.39 -5.03 1.92
CA LEU A 143 -7.41 -6.09 2.00
C LEU A 143 -8.82 -5.53 2.24
N ASP A 144 -8.99 -4.21 2.17
CA ASP A 144 -10.26 -3.53 2.48
C ASP A 144 -10.71 -3.73 3.93
N LYS A 145 -9.74 -3.86 4.87
CA LYS A 145 -10.01 -4.07 6.29
C LYS A 145 -9.49 -2.91 7.15
N PRO A 146 -10.20 -2.50 8.21
CA PRO A 146 -9.73 -1.52 9.19
C PRO A 146 -8.77 -2.16 10.21
N ALA A 147 -7.74 -2.87 9.71
CA ALA A 147 -6.76 -3.62 10.49
C ALA A 147 -5.37 -3.53 9.85
N TRP A 148 -4.33 -4.00 10.56
CA TRP A 148 -2.99 -4.09 10.00
C TRP A 148 -2.96 -5.00 8.76
N GLY A 149 -2.31 -4.55 7.69
CA GLY A 149 -2.26 -5.24 6.41
C GLY A 149 -0.93 -5.93 6.17
N GLU A 150 -0.73 -7.13 6.74
CA GLU A 150 0.49 -7.92 6.50
C GLU A 150 0.74 -8.09 4.98
N GLY A 151 1.99 -7.88 4.55
CA GLY A 151 2.43 -8.00 3.15
C GLY A 151 2.37 -6.73 2.28
N ASP A 152 1.61 -5.70 2.68
CA ASP A 152 1.65 -4.34 2.08
C ASP A 152 1.35 -3.32 3.19
N GLU A 153 2.23 -3.30 4.18
CA GLU A 153 2.05 -2.72 5.52
C GLU A 153 1.69 -1.24 5.53
N PHE A 154 2.29 -0.45 4.62
CA PHE A 154 2.13 0.99 4.53
C PHE A 154 1.15 1.42 3.42
N HIS A 155 0.29 0.50 2.98
CA HIS A 155 -0.79 0.76 2.05
C HIS A 155 -2.02 1.32 2.76
N LEU A 156 -2.51 2.45 2.27
CA LEU A 156 -3.76 3.07 2.70
C LEU A 156 -4.68 3.21 1.50
N GLN A 157 -5.94 2.85 1.64
CA GLN A 157 -6.94 3.04 0.59
C GLN A 157 -8.30 3.44 1.17
N LEU A 158 -9.16 3.91 0.28
CA LEU A 158 -10.57 4.11 0.60
C LEU A 158 -11.30 2.78 0.72
N GLU A 159 -12.29 2.71 1.59
CA GLU A 159 -13.18 1.55 1.67
C GLU A 159 -13.88 1.30 0.34
N GLY A 160 -13.90 0.04 -0.08
CA GLY A 160 -14.48 -0.36 -1.36
C GLY A 160 -13.67 0.11 -2.56
N ALA A 161 -12.40 0.51 -2.40
CA ALA A 161 -11.53 0.89 -3.53
C ALA A 161 -11.36 -0.24 -4.56
N TYR A 162 -11.59 -1.50 -4.16
CA TYR A 162 -11.60 -2.64 -5.07
C TYR A 162 -12.91 -2.87 -5.82
N LYS A 163 -13.98 -2.11 -5.53
CA LYS A 163 -15.26 -2.23 -6.25
C LYS A 163 -15.02 -2.05 -7.74
N ARG A 164 -15.38 -3.08 -8.51
CA ARG A 164 -15.22 -3.12 -9.97
C ARG A 164 -16.30 -2.30 -10.68
N THR A 165 -16.25 -0.98 -10.51
CA THR A 165 -17.07 -0.02 -11.25
C THR A 165 -16.91 -0.20 -12.77
N ALA A 166 -17.77 0.42 -13.57
CA ALA A 166 -17.63 0.36 -15.03
C ALA A 166 -16.26 0.89 -15.50
N ILE A 167 -15.78 1.98 -14.89
CA ILE A 167 -14.46 2.55 -15.17
C ILE A 167 -13.35 1.59 -14.74
N ALA A 168 -13.47 0.98 -13.55
CA ALA A 168 -12.52 -0.03 -13.08
C ALA A 168 -12.39 -1.21 -14.05
N LYS A 169 -13.53 -1.74 -14.54
CA LYS A 169 -13.56 -2.83 -15.53
C LYS A 169 -12.90 -2.42 -16.85
N LYS A 170 -13.11 -1.18 -17.31
CA LYS A 170 -12.43 -0.64 -18.50
C LYS A 170 -10.91 -0.55 -18.30
N ARG A 171 -10.46 -0.02 -17.16
CA ARG A 171 -9.03 0.09 -16.81
C ARG A 171 -8.37 -1.28 -16.63
N GLU A 172 -9.05 -2.24 -16.01
CA GLU A 172 -8.58 -3.64 -15.88
C GLU A 172 -8.40 -4.28 -17.25
N LEU A 173 -9.38 -4.14 -18.16
CA LEU A 173 -9.28 -4.67 -19.51
C LEU A 173 -8.11 -4.05 -20.29
N ALA A 174 -7.95 -2.73 -20.24
CA ALA A 174 -6.82 -2.04 -20.87
C ALA A 174 -5.45 -2.51 -20.32
N CYS A 175 -5.37 -2.89 -19.04
CA CYS A 175 -4.17 -3.49 -18.47
C CYS A 175 -3.89 -4.87 -19.09
N VAL A 176 -4.92 -5.69 -19.27
CA VAL A 176 -4.77 -7.04 -19.86
C VAL A 176 -4.39 -6.95 -21.33
N GLU A 177 -4.97 -6.03 -22.08
CA GLU A 177 -4.62 -5.77 -23.49
C GLU A 177 -3.15 -5.35 -23.63
N GLU A 178 -2.67 -4.42 -22.79
CA GLU A 178 -1.25 -4.04 -22.79
C GLU A 178 -0.35 -5.19 -22.33
N TYR A 179 -0.78 -6.01 -21.37
CA TYR A 179 -0.04 -7.18 -20.93
C TYR A 179 0.15 -8.20 -22.06
N LEU A 180 -0.89 -8.46 -22.85
CA LEU A 180 -0.78 -9.31 -24.05
C LEU A 180 0.21 -8.72 -25.06
N ARG A 181 0.14 -7.41 -25.30
CA ARG A 181 1.09 -6.71 -26.18
C ARG A 181 2.54 -6.83 -25.68
N LEU A 182 2.77 -6.65 -24.38
CA LEU A 182 4.10 -6.76 -23.77
C LEU A 182 4.67 -8.18 -23.87
N THR A 183 3.86 -9.20 -23.57
CA THR A 183 4.35 -10.58 -23.50
C THR A 183 4.41 -11.28 -24.85
N ARG A 184 3.44 -11.06 -25.74
CA ARG A 184 3.34 -11.75 -27.03
C ARG A 184 4.00 -11.01 -28.18
N LYS A 185 4.12 -9.67 -28.12
CA LYS A 185 4.73 -8.86 -29.18
C LYS A 185 6.08 -8.25 -28.81
N LYS A 186 6.32 -7.97 -27.52
CA LYS A 186 7.58 -7.37 -27.04
C LYS A 186 8.49 -8.33 -26.26
N GLY A 187 8.18 -9.63 -26.26
CA GLY A 187 9.03 -10.66 -25.65
C GLY A 187 9.17 -10.57 -24.13
N LYS A 188 8.29 -9.84 -23.43
CA LYS A 188 8.32 -9.82 -21.95
C LYS A 188 7.85 -11.17 -21.39
N LYS A 189 8.40 -11.55 -20.24
CA LYS A 189 8.07 -12.81 -19.56
C LYS A 189 6.57 -12.89 -19.24
N LYS A 190 5.96 -14.04 -19.57
CA LYS A 190 4.57 -14.36 -19.18
C LYS A 190 4.50 -14.57 -17.66
N ASN A 191 3.43 -14.07 -17.06
CA ASN A 191 3.07 -14.34 -15.68
C ASN A 191 2.12 -15.54 -15.63
N VAL A 192 2.70 -16.73 -15.46
CA VAL A 192 1.96 -18.02 -15.50
C VAL A 192 0.86 -18.07 -14.44
N ASP A 193 1.12 -17.57 -13.23
CA ASP A 193 0.14 -17.55 -12.14
C ASP A 193 -1.03 -16.61 -12.41
N PHE A 194 -0.77 -15.50 -13.09
CA PHE A 194 -1.83 -14.61 -13.57
C PHE A 194 -2.66 -15.32 -14.63
N GLU A 195 -2.02 -15.89 -15.65
CA GLU A 195 -2.71 -16.51 -16.79
C GLU A 195 -3.51 -17.77 -16.38
N LYS A 196 -3.02 -18.61 -15.47
CA LYS A 196 -3.72 -19.85 -15.06
C LYS A 196 -5.03 -19.63 -14.30
N LYS A 197 -5.26 -18.46 -13.72
CA LYS A 197 -6.45 -18.22 -12.88
C LYS A 197 -7.72 -18.14 -13.74
N PRO A 198 -8.78 -18.93 -13.45
CA PRO A 198 -10.02 -18.93 -14.27
C PRO A 198 -10.65 -17.55 -14.46
N ARG A 199 -10.61 -16.71 -13.42
CA ARG A 199 -11.12 -15.32 -13.49
C ARG A 199 -10.36 -14.45 -14.50
N HIS A 200 -9.05 -14.67 -14.65
CA HIS A 200 -8.22 -13.90 -15.58
C HIS A 200 -8.30 -14.46 -17.00
N GLN A 201 -8.51 -15.77 -17.15
CA GLN A 201 -8.72 -16.41 -18.45
C GLN A 201 -9.87 -15.77 -19.25
N LYS A 202 -10.99 -15.44 -18.59
CA LYS A 202 -12.10 -14.72 -19.25
C LYS A 202 -11.67 -13.34 -19.77
N LEU A 203 -10.89 -12.60 -18.98
CA LEU A 203 -10.35 -11.29 -19.38
C LEU A 203 -9.32 -11.41 -20.51
N LEU A 204 -8.43 -12.39 -20.45
CA LEU A 204 -7.44 -12.68 -21.49
C LEU A 204 -8.12 -13.02 -22.82
N LYS A 205 -9.15 -13.87 -22.81
CA LYS A 205 -9.93 -14.19 -24.02
C LYS A 205 -10.61 -12.95 -24.60
N LYS A 206 -11.17 -12.09 -23.75
CA LYS A 206 -11.77 -10.82 -24.19
C LYS A 206 -10.72 -9.88 -24.81
N ALA A 207 -9.59 -9.68 -24.13
CA ALA A 207 -8.50 -8.84 -24.61
C ALA A 207 -7.89 -9.38 -25.92
N SER A 208 -7.75 -10.71 -26.04
CA SER A 208 -7.29 -11.37 -27.26
C SER A 208 -8.20 -11.07 -28.45
N LYS A 209 -9.52 -11.19 -28.27
CA LYS A 209 -10.51 -10.81 -29.30
C LYS A 209 -10.41 -9.33 -29.67
N ASN A 210 -10.29 -8.45 -28.68
CA ASN A 210 -10.22 -7.00 -28.91
C ASN A 210 -8.96 -6.57 -29.66
N THR A 211 -7.82 -7.24 -29.40
CA THR A 211 -6.51 -6.84 -29.93
C THR A 211 -6.05 -7.65 -31.13
N GLY A 212 -6.72 -8.77 -31.43
CA GLY A 212 -6.27 -9.76 -32.42
C GLY A 212 -5.02 -10.55 -31.99
N ILE A 213 -4.52 -10.36 -30.76
CA ILE A 213 -3.36 -11.09 -30.24
C ILE A 213 -3.82 -12.45 -29.75
N LYS A 214 -3.32 -13.53 -30.35
CA LYS A 214 -3.66 -14.92 -29.96
C LYS A 214 -3.15 -15.25 -28.56
N LEU A 215 -3.92 -16.07 -27.85
CA LEU A 215 -3.48 -16.73 -26.62
C LEU A 215 -2.83 -18.06 -27.02
N ASP A 216 -1.52 -18.16 -26.84
CA ASP A 216 -0.78 -19.42 -26.90
C ASP A 216 -0.90 -20.19 -25.58
#